data_AF-W5J4Q4-F1
#
_entry.id   AF-W5J4Q4-F1
#
_cell.length_a   1.000
_cell.length_b   1.000
_cell.length_c   1.000
_cell.angle_alpha   90.00
_cell.angle_beta   90.00
_cell.angle_gamma   90.00
#
_symmetry.space_group_name_H-M   'P 1'
#
loop_
_entity.id
_entity.type
_entity.pdbx_description
1 polymer ?
#
loop_
_entity_poly.entity_id
_entity_poly.type
_entity_poly.pdbx_seq_one_letter_code
_entity_poly.pdbx_strand_id
1 'polypeptide(L)'
;MSNSHLFLKSGFPRAPLQNGIGRYVCQLQRITLKYCKTSGSSKGMREFLEHELVDFSRANPGVVVYVKPRRHRTAVMSAEFLNGERKWINCRNNSREEISKWVQVLKQSNGQAEELRLRKHWHTDTPSIQGAWTPFTHRHPSANVTAFPSKELSQTKVAEPSATEKLLELYQAHREQSVPKKDPA
;
A
#
# COMPACT_ATOMS: atom_id res chain seq x y z
N MET A 1 19.44 -11.58 -2.78
CA MET A 1 19.59 -11.57 -1.31
C MET A 1 18.20 -11.61 -0.69
N SER A 2 17.88 -12.65 0.09
CA SER A 2 16.55 -12.81 0.71
C SER A 2 16.35 -11.79 1.84
N ASN A 3 15.15 -11.22 1.92
CA ASN A 3 14.73 -10.31 2.99
C ASN A 3 14.77 -10.96 4.40
N SER A 4 14.85 -12.29 4.51
CA SER A 4 15.03 -12.99 5.78
C SER A 4 16.39 -12.74 6.45
N HIS A 5 17.42 -12.31 5.68
CA HIS A 5 18.79 -12.17 6.18
C HIS A 5 19.29 -10.71 6.25
N LEU A 6 18.45 -9.74 5.91
CA LEU A 6 18.76 -8.32 6.01
C LEU A 6 17.95 -7.72 7.16
N PHE A 7 18.60 -7.02 8.09
CA PHE A 7 17.94 -6.23 9.14
C PHE A 7 17.34 -4.93 8.56
N LEU A 8 16.55 -5.06 7.50
CA LEU A 8 15.89 -3.94 6.87
C LEU A 8 14.54 -3.72 7.54
N LYS A 9 14.34 -2.51 8.09
CA LYS A 9 13.06 -2.15 8.71
C LYS A 9 11.95 -2.31 7.67
N SER A 10 10.89 -3.02 8.03
CA SER A 10 9.73 -3.23 7.17
C SER A 10 8.55 -2.42 7.67
N GLY A 11 7.77 -1.85 6.76
CA GLY A 11 6.60 -1.05 7.10
C GLY A 11 5.49 -1.14 6.06
N PHE A 12 4.48 -0.29 6.22
CA PHE A 12 3.40 -0.09 5.27
C PHE A 12 3.44 1.36 4.75
N PRO A 13 2.97 1.62 3.53
CA PRO A 13 2.99 2.97 2.97
C PRO A 13 2.02 3.85 3.76
N ARG A 14 2.52 4.95 4.31
CA ARG A 14 1.75 5.96 5.04
C ARG A 14 2.26 7.34 4.65
N ALA A 15 1.34 8.25 4.35
CA ALA A 15 1.68 9.65 4.14
C ALA A 15 1.77 10.37 5.49
N PRO A 16 2.83 11.16 5.76
CA PRO A 16 2.93 11.92 6.99
C PRO A 16 1.78 12.92 7.08
N LEU A 17 1.07 12.94 8.21
CA LEU A 17 -0.08 13.82 8.46
C LEU A 17 -1.14 13.82 7.34
N GLN A 18 -1.31 12.68 6.63
CA GLN A 18 -2.24 12.55 5.50
C GLN A 18 -2.03 13.62 4.40
N ASN A 19 -0.76 13.96 4.16
CA ASN A 19 -0.36 14.91 3.13
C ASN A 19 -0.96 14.52 1.76
N GLY A 20 -1.61 15.49 1.09
CA GLY A 20 -2.28 15.29 -0.19
C GLY A 20 -3.80 15.14 -0.14
N ILE A 21 -4.42 14.90 1.03
CA ILE A 21 -5.90 14.90 1.14
C ILE A 21 -6.45 16.34 1.11
N GLY A 22 -5.90 17.23 1.94
CA GLY A 22 -6.32 18.63 2.01
C GLY A 22 -5.44 19.57 1.21
N ARG A 23 -4.19 19.71 1.64
CA ARG A 23 -3.15 20.48 0.94
C ARG A 23 -1.85 19.69 0.89
N TYR A 24 -1.00 20.01 -0.08
CA TYR A 24 0.36 19.50 -0.11
C TYR A 24 1.28 20.35 0.77
N VAL A 25 2.08 19.69 1.61
CA VAL A 25 3.16 20.29 2.41
C VAL A 25 4.48 19.58 2.11
N CYS A 26 5.49 20.33 1.69
CA CYS A 26 6.85 19.81 1.50
C CYS A 26 7.41 19.32 2.84
N GLN A 27 7.90 18.07 2.88
CA GLN A 27 8.39 17.47 4.14
C GLN A 27 9.83 17.87 4.46
N LEU A 28 10.61 18.25 3.45
CA LEU A 28 11.95 18.75 3.64
C LEU A 28 11.90 20.13 4.31
N GLN A 29 12.45 20.24 5.52
CA GLN A 29 12.44 21.49 6.28
C GLN A 29 13.76 22.26 6.10
N ARG A 30 14.89 21.56 6.23
CA ARG A 30 16.22 22.17 6.17
C ARG A 30 17.20 21.33 5.40
N ILE A 31 18.05 21.96 4.61
CA ILE A 31 19.25 21.33 4.00
C ILE A 31 20.49 22.05 4.49
N THR A 32 21.45 21.31 5.04
CA THR A 32 22.80 21.82 5.33
C THR A 32 23.80 21.25 4.35
N LEU A 33 24.35 22.11 3.49
CA LEU A 33 25.41 21.80 2.53
C LEU A 33 26.76 22.04 3.18
N LYS A 34 27.54 20.96 3.36
CA LYS A 34 28.89 20.99 3.95
C LYS A 34 29.90 20.71 2.85
N TYR A 35 30.90 21.56 2.68
CA TYR A 35 31.88 21.42 1.59
C TYR A 35 33.24 22.00 1.95
N CYS A 36 34.31 21.59 1.24
CA CYS A 36 35.62 22.21 1.37
C CYS A 36 35.87 23.23 0.27
N LYS A 37 36.49 24.37 0.62
CA LYS A 37 36.81 25.45 -0.32
C LYS A 37 37.91 25.06 -1.31
N THR A 38 38.90 24.29 -0.87
CA THR A 38 40.12 24.01 -1.64
C THR A 38 40.17 22.60 -2.23
N SER A 39 39.48 21.62 -1.63
CA SER A 39 39.56 20.23 -2.09
C SER A 39 38.85 20.06 -3.45
N GLY A 40 39.52 19.37 -4.37
CA GLY A 40 38.93 18.94 -5.65
C GLY A 40 37.70 18.04 -5.46
N SER A 41 37.64 17.28 -4.36
CA SER A 41 36.50 16.39 -4.07
C SER A 41 35.18 17.09 -3.80
N SER A 42 35.23 18.40 -3.53
CA SER A 42 34.05 19.25 -3.32
C SER A 42 33.80 20.20 -4.49
N LYS A 43 34.40 19.95 -5.67
CA LYS A 43 34.28 20.81 -6.85
C LYS A 43 32.81 20.97 -7.29
N GLY A 44 32.10 19.86 -7.54
CA GLY A 44 30.70 19.93 -7.99
C GLY A 44 29.77 20.62 -6.99
N MET A 45 30.03 20.48 -5.68
CA MET A 45 29.26 21.19 -4.66
C MET A 45 29.49 22.70 -4.72
N ARG A 46 30.72 23.16 -5.01
CA ARG A 46 31.00 24.59 -5.20
C ARG A 46 30.30 25.15 -6.42
N GLU A 47 30.36 24.43 -7.54
CA GLU A 47 29.67 24.81 -8.78
C GLU A 47 28.15 24.89 -8.58
N PHE A 48 27.56 23.94 -7.83
CA PHE A 48 26.14 24.00 -7.47
C PHE A 48 25.80 25.23 -6.61
N LEU A 49 26.66 25.57 -5.64
CA LEU A 49 26.47 26.75 -4.79
C LEU A 49 26.52 28.07 -5.58
N GLU A 50 27.39 28.14 -6.60
CA GLU A 50 27.58 29.34 -7.43
C GLU A 50 26.46 29.54 -8.45
N HIS A 51 25.95 28.45 -9.05
CA HIS A 51 25.01 28.54 -10.16
C HIS A 51 23.54 28.28 -9.81
N GLU A 52 23.23 27.30 -8.95
CA GLU A 52 21.86 26.76 -8.82
C GLU A 52 21.23 27.01 -7.43
N LEU A 53 22.03 27.21 -6.39
CA LEU A 53 21.54 27.31 -5.01
C LEU A 53 20.50 28.43 -4.83
N VAL A 54 20.76 29.61 -5.41
CA VAL A 54 19.90 30.79 -5.23
C VAL A 54 18.54 30.54 -5.88
N ASP A 55 18.52 29.99 -7.08
CA ASP A 55 17.29 29.70 -7.81
C ASP A 55 16.50 28.57 -7.15
N PHE A 56 17.18 27.54 -6.64
CA PHE A 56 16.56 26.51 -5.80
C PHE A 56 15.86 27.12 -4.56
N SER A 57 16.53 28.06 -3.88
CA SER A 57 16.00 28.70 -2.67
C SER A 57 14.80 29.60 -2.98
N ARG A 58 14.85 30.34 -4.10
CA ARG A 58 13.71 31.16 -4.58
C ARG A 58 12.51 30.30 -4.95
N ALA A 59 12.73 29.18 -5.63
CA ALA A 59 11.66 28.26 -6.03
C ALA A 59 11.03 27.52 -4.85
N ASN A 60 11.75 27.38 -3.73
CA ASN A 60 11.33 26.60 -2.57
C ASN A 60 11.44 27.41 -1.27
N PRO A 61 10.59 28.43 -1.07
CA PRO A 61 10.69 29.33 0.09
C PRO A 61 10.43 28.63 1.43
N GLY A 62 9.77 27.45 1.42
CA GLY A 62 9.54 26.65 2.62
C GLY A 62 10.76 25.85 3.11
N VAL A 63 11.84 25.79 2.34
CA VAL A 63 13.05 25.03 2.69
C VAL A 63 14.15 25.99 3.10
N VAL A 64 14.69 25.82 4.31
CA VAL A 64 15.83 26.62 4.78
C VAL A 64 17.13 25.96 4.34
N VAL A 65 17.99 26.69 3.64
CA VAL A 65 19.29 26.18 3.20
C VAL A 65 20.44 26.82 3.97
N TYR A 66 21.27 25.99 4.58
CA TYR A 66 22.49 26.38 5.28
C TYR A 66 23.72 25.93 4.51
N VAL A 67 24.70 26.82 4.41
CA VAL A 67 25.97 26.56 3.74
C VAL A 67 27.10 26.62 4.78
N LYS A 68 27.77 25.49 5.01
CA LYS A 68 28.84 25.37 6.01
C LYS A 68 30.16 24.93 5.38
N PRO A 69 31.13 25.84 5.17
CA PRO A 69 32.45 25.45 4.72
C PRO A 69 33.19 24.65 5.81
N ARG A 70 33.86 23.56 5.43
CA ARG A 70 34.67 22.68 6.29
C ARG A 70 36.01 22.41 5.62
N ARG A 71 37.12 22.74 6.29
CA ARG A 71 38.47 22.48 5.76
C ARG A 71 38.77 20.98 5.78
N HIS A 72 39.46 20.49 4.74
CA HIS A 72 39.96 19.10 4.61
C HIS A 72 38.90 18.00 4.84
N ARG A 73 37.63 18.28 4.50
CA ARG A 73 36.53 17.29 4.58
C ARG A 73 35.82 17.19 3.23
N THR A 74 35.26 16.02 2.95
CA THR A 74 34.48 15.78 1.73
C THR A 74 33.15 16.53 1.75
N ALA A 75 32.58 16.76 0.57
CA ALA A 75 31.26 17.35 0.46
C ALA A 75 30.19 16.40 0.97
N VAL A 76 29.23 16.94 1.70
CA VAL A 76 28.17 16.21 2.41
C VAL A 76 26.92 17.07 2.43
N MET A 77 25.77 16.44 2.16
CA MET A 77 24.46 17.04 2.38
C MET A 77 23.78 16.41 3.57
N SER A 78 23.15 17.26 4.38
CA SER A 78 22.36 16.83 5.53
C SER A 78 20.97 17.44 5.40
N ALA A 79 19.98 16.62 5.11
CA ALA A 79 18.57 17.01 5.07
C ALA A 79 17.90 16.69 6.40
N GLU A 80 17.04 17.60 6.86
CA GLU A 80 16.18 17.44 8.02
C GLU A 80 14.72 17.61 7.57
N PHE A 81 13.88 16.68 8.00
CA PHE A 81 12.47 16.61 7.63
C PHE A 81 11.56 17.03 8.79
N LEU A 82 10.30 17.35 8.50
CA LEU A 82 9.32 17.81 9.50
C LEU A 82 9.03 16.78 10.61
N ASN A 83 9.22 15.49 10.33
CA ASN A 83 9.10 14.42 11.32
C ASN A 83 10.29 14.35 12.30
N GLY A 84 11.29 15.22 12.14
CA GLY A 84 12.51 15.24 12.95
C GLY A 84 13.62 14.32 12.43
N GLU A 85 13.37 13.56 11.37
CA GLU A 85 14.38 12.67 10.80
C GLU A 85 15.44 13.44 10.03
N ARG A 86 16.63 12.83 9.95
CA ARG A 86 17.78 13.40 9.27
C ARG A 86 18.37 12.40 8.28
N LYS A 87 18.49 12.80 7.02
CA LYS A 87 19.15 12.02 5.96
C LYS A 87 20.51 12.62 5.64
N TRP A 88 21.51 11.75 5.55
CA TRP A 88 22.89 12.12 5.28
C TRP A 88 23.31 11.53 3.94
N ILE A 89 23.81 12.38 3.04
CA ILE A 89 24.29 11.96 1.71
C ILE A 89 25.74 12.42 1.55
N ASN A 90 26.61 11.47 1.20
CA ASN A 90 27.98 11.78 0.80
C ASN A 90 27.98 12.30 -0.64
N CYS A 91 28.65 13.40 -0.90
CA CYS A 91 28.73 14.02 -2.23
C CYS A 91 30.18 14.17 -2.69
N ARG A 92 31.06 13.25 -2.26
CA ARG A 92 32.47 13.22 -2.65
C ARG A 92 32.59 12.95 -4.16
N ASN A 93 33.22 13.86 -4.89
CA ASN A 93 33.45 13.79 -6.34
C ASN A 93 32.17 13.76 -7.18
N ASN A 94 31.00 14.11 -6.62
CA ASN A 94 29.79 14.23 -7.40
C ASN A 94 29.87 15.44 -8.33
N SER A 95 29.32 15.34 -9.53
CA SER A 95 29.16 16.48 -10.43
C SER A 95 28.08 17.45 -9.92
N ARG A 96 28.04 18.65 -10.48
CA ARG A 96 26.97 19.63 -10.20
C ARG A 96 25.59 19.03 -10.49
N GLU A 97 25.43 18.37 -11.64
CA GLU A 97 24.15 17.81 -12.08
C GLU A 97 23.69 16.68 -11.14
N GLU A 98 24.62 15.85 -10.67
CA GLU A 98 24.32 14.81 -9.69
C GLU A 98 23.86 15.40 -8.37
N ILE A 99 24.51 16.47 -7.90
CA ILE A 99 24.13 17.16 -6.67
C ILE A 99 22.73 17.76 -6.82
N SER A 100 22.44 18.39 -7.95
CA SER A 100 21.11 18.94 -8.26
C SER A 100 20.03 17.86 -8.20
N LYS A 101 20.28 16.69 -8.81
CA LYS A 101 19.39 15.52 -8.73
C LYS A 101 19.20 15.04 -7.29
N TRP A 102 20.27 14.95 -6.50
CA TRP A 102 20.16 14.55 -5.10
C TRP A 102 19.34 15.55 -4.27
N VAL A 103 19.50 16.85 -4.50
CA VAL A 103 18.70 17.88 -3.85
C VAL A 103 17.22 17.75 -4.24
N GLN A 104 16.93 17.45 -5.52
CA GLN A 104 15.56 17.21 -5.99
C GLN A 104 14.94 15.95 -5.33
N VAL A 105 15.70 14.86 -5.22
CA VAL A 105 15.27 13.66 -4.49
C VAL A 105 14.97 13.99 -3.03
N LEU A 106 15.87 14.72 -2.36
CA LEU A 106 15.64 15.12 -0.96
C LEU A 106 14.38 15.97 -0.80
N LYS A 107 14.10 16.87 -1.74
CA LYS A 107 12.87 17.68 -1.76
C LYS A 107 11.62 16.82 -1.91
N GLN A 108 11.66 15.82 -2.79
CA GLN A 108 10.51 14.94 -3.06
C GLN A 108 10.31 13.85 -2.00
N SER A 109 11.36 13.57 -1.22
CA SER A 109 11.35 12.52 -0.22
C SER A 109 10.61 12.89 1.07
N ASN A 110 10.12 11.86 1.76
CA ASN A 110 9.44 11.96 3.05
C ASN A 110 10.28 11.36 4.19
N GLY A 111 11.61 11.37 4.07
CA GLY A 111 12.53 10.81 5.08
C GLY A 111 12.71 9.29 5.00
N GLN A 112 12.70 8.61 6.15
CA GLN A 112 12.99 7.18 6.32
C GLN A 112 11.93 6.28 5.65
N ALA A 113 10.75 6.81 5.33
CA ALA A 113 9.71 6.05 4.63
C ALA A 113 10.20 5.43 3.30
N GLU A 114 11.19 6.04 2.64
CA GLU A 114 11.80 5.52 1.40
C GLU A 114 12.77 4.36 1.63
N GLU A 115 13.38 4.28 2.81
CA GLU A 115 14.34 3.24 3.17
C GLU A 115 13.65 1.99 3.73
N LEU A 116 12.35 2.08 4.03
CA LEU A 116 11.55 0.99 4.54
C LEU A 116 11.18 0.02 3.43
N ARG A 117 11.33 -1.28 3.70
CA ARG A 117 10.71 -2.29 2.85
C ARG A 117 9.20 -2.27 3.04
N LEU A 118 8.49 -1.91 2.00
CA LEU A 118 7.03 -1.96 1.98
C LEU A 118 6.56 -3.43 1.98
N ARG A 119 5.69 -3.77 2.93
CA ARG A 119 5.01 -5.08 2.98
C ARG A 119 3.84 -5.18 2.00
N LYS A 120 3.19 -4.04 1.74
CA LYS A 120 2.12 -3.86 0.76
C LYS A 120 2.37 -2.54 0.03
N HIS A 121 2.00 -2.47 -1.23
CA HIS A 121 2.15 -1.25 -2.04
C HIS A 121 0.92 -0.35 -2.03
N TRP A 122 -0.04 -0.64 -1.14
CA TRP A 122 -1.27 0.13 -0.98
C TRP A 122 -1.63 0.22 0.50
N HIS A 123 -2.42 1.23 0.82
CA HIS A 123 -2.94 1.45 2.15
C HIS A 123 -4.31 2.14 2.04
N THR A 124 -5.24 1.71 2.87
CA THR A 124 -6.56 2.32 3.05
C THR A 124 -6.92 2.22 4.53
N ASP A 125 -7.50 3.29 5.08
CA ASP A 125 -8.07 3.27 6.44
C ASP A 125 -9.45 2.57 6.44
N THR A 126 -10.15 2.54 5.30
CA THR A 126 -11.47 1.93 5.13
C THR A 126 -11.44 0.81 4.07
N PRO A 127 -11.11 -0.44 4.44
CA PRO A 127 -10.93 -1.54 3.49
C PRO A 127 -12.24 -2.14 2.94
N SER A 128 -13.38 -1.99 3.64
CA SER A 128 -14.71 -2.42 3.17
C SER A 128 -15.73 -1.30 3.29
N ILE A 129 -16.65 -1.23 2.33
CA ILE A 129 -17.73 -0.23 2.26
C ILE A 129 -19.06 -0.83 2.73
N GLN A 130 -19.36 -2.08 2.37
CA GLN A 130 -20.64 -2.75 2.66
C GLN A 130 -20.59 -3.64 3.92
N GLY A 131 -19.48 -3.61 4.64
CA GLY A 131 -19.19 -4.49 5.77
C GLY A 131 -18.15 -5.55 5.42
N ALA A 132 -17.31 -5.89 6.40
CA ALA A 132 -16.36 -6.98 6.22
C ALA A 132 -17.10 -8.32 6.18
N TRP A 133 -16.62 -9.25 5.36
CA TRP A 133 -17.14 -10.61 5.37
C TRP A 133 -16.99 -11.23 6.75
N THR A 134 -18.04 -11.90 7.21
CA THR A 134 -18.03 -12.73 8.42
C THR A 134 -18.51 -14.13 8.05
N PRO A 135 -18.17 -15.17 8.84
CA PRO A 135 -18.68 -16.53 8.61
C PRO A 135 -20.22 -16.64 8.56
N PHE A 136 -20.95 -15.65 9.08
CA PHE A 136 -22.41 -15.61 9.11
C PHE A 136 -23.03 -14.77 7.98
N THR A 137 -22.24 -14.05 7.18
CA THR A 137 -22.75 -13.10 6.16
C THR A 137 -23.69 -13.76 5.15
N HIS A 138 -23.43 -15.01 4.77
CA HIS A 138 -24.26 -15.76 3.83
C HIS A 138 -24.97 -16.97 4.48
N ARG A 139 -25.11 -16.97 5.81
CA ARG A 139 -25.84 -18.01 6.53
C ARG A 139 -27.27 -17.55 6.78
N HIS A 140 -28.22 -18.44 6.53
CA HIS A 140 -29.61 -18.16 6.88
C HIS A 140 -29.76 -18.08 8.42
N PRO A 141 -30.48 -17.09 8.97
CA PRO A 141 -30.60 -16.90 10.42
C PRO A 141 -31.16 -18.11 11.18
N SER A 142 -31.91 -18.98 10.51
CA SER A 142 -32.48 -20.19 11.11
C SER A 142 -31.42 -21.06 11.79
N ALA A 143 -30.22 -21.17 11.20
CA ALA A 143 -29.14 -21.98 11.72
C ALA A 143 -28.63 -21.55 13.10
N ASN A 144 -28.87 -20.30 13.52
CA ASN A 144 -28.45 -19.81 14.84
C ASN A 144 -29.45 -20.16 15.96
N VAL A 145 -30.71 -20.38 15.61
CA VAL A 145 -31.79 -20.66 16.56
C VAL A 145 -32.01 -22.17 16.74
N THR A 146 -31.65 -22.96 15.72
CA THR A 146 -31.95 -24.40 15.73
C THR A 146 -31.04 -25.14 16.73
N ALA A 147 -31.63 -25.93 17.63
CA ALA A 147 -30.88 -26.90 18.42
C ALA A 147 -30.47 -28.07 17.53
N PHE A 148 -29.17 -28.41 17.53
CA PHE A 148 -28.64 -29.53 16.76
C PHE A 148 -28.56 -30.80 17.61
N PRO A 149 -28.81 -31.99 17.02
CA PRO A 149 -29.10 -32.26 15.61
C PRO A 149 -30.56 -31.98 15.21
N SER A 150 -30.78 -31.27 14.10
CA SER A 150 -32.12 -30.95 13.59
C SER A 150 -32.46 -31.74 12.32
N LYS A 151 -33.62 -32.41 12.34
CA LYS A 151 -34.07 -33.27 11.24
C LYS A 151 -34.34 -32.46 9.96
N GLU A 152 -34.89 -31.26 10.09
CA GLU A 152 -35.21 -30.37 8.97
C GLU A 152 -33.97 -29.93 8.19
N LEU A 153 -32.93 -29.46 8.89
CA LEU A 153 -31.68 -29.05 8.24
C LEU A 153 -30.84 -30.24 7.74
N SER A 154 -31.11 -31.45 8.24
CA SER A 154 -30.48 -32.69 7.77
C SER A 154 -31.09 -33.24 6.47
N GLN A 155 -32.24 -32.72 6.04
CA GLN A 155 -32.89 -33.19 4.81
C GLN A 155 -32.05 -32.83 3.58
N THR A 156 -31.93 -33.78 2.66
CA THR A 156 -31.24 -33.59 1.39
C THR A 156 -32.02 -32.59 0.52
N LYS A 157 -31.37 -31.53 0.06
CA LYS A 157 -32.01 -30.49 -0.78
C LYS A 157 -32.48 -31.01 -2.13
N VAL A 158 -31.86 -32.07 -2.63
CA VAL A 158 -32.26 -32.77 -3.85
C VAL A 158 -32.70 -34.16 -3.43
N ALA A 159 -34.01 -34.34 -3.31
CA ALA A 159 -34.59 -35.67 -3.20
C ALA A 159 -34.75 -36.18 -4.64
N GLU A 160 -33.76 -36.92 -5.13
CA GLU A 160 -34.02 -37.74 -6.30
C GLU A 160 -35.09 -38.78 -5.93
N PRO A 161 -36.12 -39.00 -6.76
CA PRO A 161 -37.15 -39.95 -6.41
C PRO A 161 -36.53 -41.33 -6.25
N SER A 162 -36.89 -42.00 -5.16
CA SER A 162 -36.41 -43.34 -4.87
C SER A 162 -36.74 -44.26 -6.06
N ALA A 163 -35.91 -45.28 -6.30
CA ALA A 163 -36.19 -46.27 -7.33
C ALA A 163 -37.61 -46.87 -7.17
N THR A 164 -38.08 -47.02 -5.94
CA THR A 164 -39.45 -47.47 -5.62
C THR A 164 -40.52 -46.46 -6.03
N GLU A 165 -40.29 -45.17 -5.79
CA GLU A 165 -41.22 -44.10 -6.16
C GLU A 165 -41.32 -43.99 -7.68
N LYS A 166 -40.19 -44.07 -8.38
CA LYS A 166 -40.14 -44.14 -9.84
C LYS A 166 -40.93 -45.34 -10.38
N LEU A 167 -40.77 -46.53 -9.79
CA LEU A 167 -41.51 -47.73 -10.22
C LEU A 167 -43.02 -47.61 -9.96
N LEU A 168 -43.42 -47.02 -8.84
CA LEU A 168 -44.84 -46.77 -8.54
C LEU A 168 -45.44 -45.75 -9.51
N GLU A 169 -44.71 -44.70 -9.84
CA GLU A 169 -45.11 -43.70 -10.84
C GLU A 169 -45.28 -44.35 -12.22
N LEU A 170 -44.32 -45.17 -12.65
CA LEU A 170 -44.41 -45.95 -13.90
C LEU A 170 -45.61 -46.90 -13.90
N TYR A 171 -45.86 -47.59 -12.77
CA TYR A 171 -47.00 -48.50 -12.63
C TYR A 171 -48.34 -47.76 -12.70
N GLN A 172 -48.46 -46.62 -12.02
CA GLN A 172 -49.67 -45.78 -12.04
C GLN A 172 -49.93 -45.26 -13.46
N ALA A 173 -48.90 -44.74 -14.14
CA ALA A 173 -48.99 -44.29 -15.52
C ALA A 173 -49.46 -45.41 -16.47
N HIS A 174 -48.95 -46.63 -16.30
CA HIS A 174 -49.38 -47.79 -17.09
C HIS A 174 -50.85 -48.16 -16.80
N ARG A 175 -51.27 -48.12 -15.53
CA ARG A 175 -52.65 -48.43 -15.14
C ARG A 175 -53.64 -47.44 -15.73
N GLU A 176 -53.33 -46.15 -15.72
CA GLU A 176 -54.16 -45.09 -16.31
C GLU A 176 -54.32 -45.23 -17.83
N GLN A 177 -53.29 -45.70 -18.53
CA GLN A 177 -53.37 -46.03 -19.97
C GLN A 177 -54.25 -47.25 -20.25
N SER A 178 -54.30 -48.21 -19.32
CA SER A 178 -55.07 -49.45 -19.48
C SER A 178 -56.57 -49.32 -19.20
N VAL A 179 -57.02 -48.22 -18.57
CA VAL A 179 -58.46 -47.97 -18.34
C VAL A 179 -59.09 -47.41 -19.63
N PRO A 180 -60.11 -48.08 -20.22
CA PRO A 180 -60.76 -47.58 -21.42
C PRO A 180 -61.46 -46.25 -21.14
N LYS A 181 -61.16 -45.21 -21.92
CA LYS A 181 -61.85 -43.93 -21.85
C LYS A 181 -63.33 -44.17 -22.10
N LYS A 182 -64.16 -43.90 -21.10
CA LYS A 182 -65.62 -43.95 -21.23
C LYS A 182 -66.03 -42.74 -22.05
N ASP A 183 -66.56 -42.96 -23.26
CA ASP A 183 -67.02 -41.88 -24.14
C ASP A 183 -68.09 -41.06 -23.42
N PRO A 184 -67.99 -39.72 -23.38
CA PRO A 184 -69.06 -38.87 -22.86
C PRO A 184 -70.25 -38.95 -23.82
N ALA A 185 -71.45 -39.13 -23.23
CA ALA A 185 -72.72 -39.35 -23.91
C ALA A 185 -73.10 -38.25 -24.91
#